data_AF-A0A8R1TM42-F1
#
_entry.id   AF-A0A8R1TM42-F1
#
_cell.length_a   1.000
_cell.length_b   1.000
_cell.length_c   1.000
_cell.angle_alpha   90.00
_cell.angle_beta   90.00
_cell.angle_gamma   90.00
#
_symmetry.space_group_name_H-M   'P 1'
#
loop_
_entity.id
_entity.type
_entity.pdbx_description
1 polymer ?
#
loop_
_entity_poly.entity_id
_entity_poly.type
_entity_poly.pdbx_seq_one_letter_code
_entity_poly.pdbx_strand_id
1 'polypeptide(L)'
;MADNIAKHAHFSDQKNRKTNERSRMLTMKYGKHQMMLIRKRMNVENWIDNQLNELYQATTTDNIDIDLDAVLDLNTESERRHYVTDLLRKTHCPATESQIHDFLDQLMQKLNML
;
A
#
# COMPACT_ATOMS: atom_id res chain seq x y z
N MET A 1 -44.93 1.60 -56.05
CA MET A 1 -45.43 1.00 -54.79
C MET A 1 -44.27 0.16 -54.27
N ALA A 2 -43.26 0.80 -53.68
CA ALA A 2 -43.12 1.06 -52.25
C ALA A 2 -43.06 -0.24 -51.44
N ASP A 3 -41.86 -0.78 -51.23
CA ASP A 3 -41.59 -1.59 -50.04
C ASP A 3 -40.17 -1.31 -49.52
N ASN A 4 -40.16 -0.63 -48.39
CA ASN A 4 -39.01 -0.11 -47.67
C ASN A 4 -38.66 -1.13 -46.60
N ILE A 5 -37.85 -2.14 -46.94
CA ILE A 5 -37.47 -3.18 -45.99
C ILE A 5 -36.35 -2.62 -45.11
N ALA A 6 -36.77 -2.08 -43.96
CA ALA A 6 -35.91 -1.64 -42.87
C ALA A 6 -34.96 -2.78 -42.47
N LYS A 7 -33.66 -2.50 -42.49
CA LYS A 7 -32.61 -3.41 -42.02
C LYS A 7 -32.69 -3.50 -40.49
N HIS A 8 -33.53 -4.41 -39.99
CA HIS A 8 -33.56 -4.75 -38.57
C HIS A 8 -32.24 -5.41 -38.18
N ALA A 9 -31.49 -4.76 -37.28
CA ALA A 9 -30.29 -5.31 -36.68
C ALA A 9 -30.67 -6.59 -35.92
N HIS A 10 -30.26 -7.73 -36.46
CA HIS A 10 -30.50 -9.05 -35.90
C HIS A 10 -29.59 -9.25 -34.68
N PHE A 11 -30.03 -8.80 -33.50
CA PHE A 11 -29.42 -9.19 -32.23
C PHE A 11 -29.83 -10.64 -31.94
N SER A 12 -29.11 -11.59 -32.53
CA SER A 12 -29.26 -13.01 -32.21
C SER A 12 -29.11 -13.22 -30.70
N ASP A 13 -30.08 -13.89 -30.09
CA ASP A 13 -30.21 -14.31 -28.70
C ASP A 13 -29.04 -15.20 -28.21
N GLN A 14 -27.85 -14.62 -28.15
CA GLN A 14 -26.69 -15.19 -27.50
C GLN A 14 -26.70 -14.83 -26.01
N LYS A 15 -27.88 -14.89 -25.37
CA LYS A 15 -28.09 -14.48 -23.97
C LYS A 15 -27.70 -15.56 -22.95
N ASN A 16 -27.40 -16.78 -23.40
CA ASN A 16 -27.12 -17.92 -22.52
C ASN A 16 -25.65 -18.37 -22.44
N ARG A 17 -24.70 -17.66 -23.09
CA ARG A 17 -23.25 -17.97 -22.98
C ARG A 17 -22.42 -16.93 -22.22
N LYS A 18 -22.97 -15.74 -21.95
CA LYS A 18 -22.21 -14.63 -21.32
C LYS A 18 -22.24 -14.62 -19.78
N THR A 19 -23.05 -15.45 -19.13
CA THR A 19 -23.12 -15.48 -17.66
C THR A 19 -21.96 -16.25 -17.01
N ASN A 20 -21.36 -17.21 -17.72
CA ASN A 20 -20.24 -18.01 -17.18
C ASN A 20 -18.87 -17.35 -17.37
N GLU A 21 -18.77 -16.24 -18.13
CA GLU A 21 -17.51 -15.54 -18.37
C GLU A 21 -17.30 -14.35 -17.43
N ARG A 22 -18.39 -13.78 -16.88
CA ARG A 22 -18.35 -12.64 -15.95
C ARG A 22 -18.03 -13.01 -14.50
N SER A 23 -17.96 -14.31 -14.16
CA SER A 23 -17.62 -14.80 -12.83
C SER A 23 -16.12 -15.01 -12.60
N ARG A 24 -15.27 -14.83 -13.63
CA ARG A 24 -13.83 -14.70 -13.45
C ARG A 24 -13.56 -13.33 -12.81
N MET A 25 -13.63 -13.29 -11.48
CA MET A 25 -13.15 -12.17 -10.67
C MET A 25 -11.82 -11.68 -11.26
N LEU A 26 -11.78 -10.38 -11.59
CA LEU A 26 -10.61 -9.61 -12.03
C LEU A 26 -9.55 -9.46 -10.93
N THR A 27 -9.49 -10.39 -9.97
CA THR A 27 -8.44 -10.43 -8.97
C THR A 27 -7.24 -11.11 -9.62
N MET A 28 -6.33 -10.29 -10.15
CA MET A 28 -5.06 -10.76 -10.67
C MET A 28 -4.36 -11.58 -9.58
N LYS A 29 -4.16 -12.88 -9.83
CA LYS A 29 -3.50 -13.76 -8.87
C LYS A 29 -2.00 -13.46 -8.87
N TYR A 30 -1.54 -12.79 -7.83
CA TYR A 30 -0.12 -12.67 -7.54
C TYR A 30 0.50 -14.06 -7.33
N GLY A 31 1.66 -14.31 -7.97
CA GLY A 31 2.42 -15.53 -7.76
C GLY A 31 2.87 -15.68 -6.30
N LYS A 32 3.27 -16.89 -5.90
CA LYS A 32 3.69 -17.19 -4.50
C LYS A 32 4.75 -16.20 -3.98
N HIS A 33 5.71 -15.83 -4.83
CA HIS A 33 6.76 -14.88 -4.47
C HIS A 33 6.22 -13.46 -4.25
N GLN A 34 5.36 -12.96 -5.15
CA GLN A 34 4.71 -11.66 -5.01
C GLN A 34 3.87 -11.61 -3.72
N MET A 35 3.13 -12.67 -3.43
CA MET A 35 2.38 -12.79 -2.19
C MET A 35 3.28 -12.80 -0.94
N MET A 36 4.47 -13.41 -1.03
CA MET A 36 5.46 -13.36 0.05
C MET A 36 5.99 -11.93 0.26
N LEU A 37 6.32 -11.21 -0.81
CA LEU A 37 6.79 -9.82 -0.72
C LEU A 37 5.71 -8.90 -0.12
N ILE A 38 4.45 -9.05 -0.55
CA ILE A 38 3.31 -8.31 0.02
C ILE A 38 3.22 -8.55 1.53
N ARG A 39 3.30 -9.82 1.96
CA ARG A 39 3.25 -10.15 3.40
C ARG A 39 4.42 -9.57 4.18
N LYS A 40 5.63 -9.58 3.61
CA LYS A 40 6.80 -8.96 4.22
C LYS A 40 6.60 -7.44 4.39
N ARG A 41 6.10 -6.74 3.36
CA ARG A 41 5.81 -5.31 3.42
C ARG A 41 4.77 -4.98 4.47
N MET A 42 3.64 -5.67 4.46
CA MET A 42 2.59 -5.52 5.48
C MET A 42 3.11 -5.75 6.90
N ASN A 43 4.04 -6.69 7.11
CA ASN A 43 4.64 -6.89 8.43
C ASN A 43 5.50 -5.70 8.87
N VAL A 44 6.17 -5.01 7.94
CA VAL A 44 6.94 -3.81 8.24
C VAL A 44 6.01 -2.63 8.49
N GLU A 45 4.97 -2.42 7.68
CA GLU A 45 3.94 -1.39 7.91
C GLU A 45 3.30 -1.54 9.30
N ASN A 46 2.80 -2.73 9.63
CA ASN A 46 2.23 -2.99 10.96
C ASN A 46 3.25 -2.76 12.09
N TRP A 47 4.54 -3.03 11.86
CA TRP A 47 5.57 -2.75 12.86
C TRP A 47 5.78 -1.24 13.02
N ILE A 48 5.81 -0.48 11.93
CA ILE A 48 5.90 0.99 11.94
C ILE A 48 4.74 1.56 12.76
N ASP A 49 3.51 1.15 12.49
CA ASP A 49 2.32 1.63 13.20
C ASP A 49 2.41 1.38 14.71
N ASN A 50 2.84 0.18 15.10
CA ASN A 50 3.04 -0.16 16.51
C ASN A 50 4.13 0.71 17.16
N GLN A 51 5.25 0.94 16.48
CA GLN A 51 6.33 1.79 17.01
C GLN A 51 5.93 3.26 17.07
N LEU A 52 5.17 3.76 16.10
CA LEU A 52 4.60 5.11 16.17
C LEU A 52 3.65 5.24 17.37
N ASN A 53 2.83 4.23 17.64
CA ASN A 53 1.97 4.22 18.82
C ASN A 53 2.76 4.34 20.14
N GLU A 54 3.90 3.66 20.23
CA GLU A 54 4.81 3.75 21.39
C GLU A 54 5.47 5.14 21.49
N LEU A 55 6.01 5.67 20.39
CA LEU A 55 6.68 6.97 20.35
C LEU A 55 5.73 8.14 20.72
N TYR A 56 4.46 8.05 20.34
CA TYR A 56 3.43 9.08 20.60
C TYR A 56 2.57 8.79 21.83
N GLN A 57 2.90 7.73 22.60
CA GLN A 57 2.21 7.36 23.83
C GLN A 57 0.68 7.20 23.65
N ALA A 58 0.24 6.73 22.48
CA ALA A 58 -1.17 6.60 22.09
C ALA A 58 -2.01 7.88 22.18
N THR A 59 -1.41 9.06 22.34
CA THR A 59 -2.16 10.31 22.52
C THR A 59 -2.57 10.98 21.21
N THR A 60 -1.81 10.75 20.13
CA THR A 60 -1.95 11.55 18.90
C THR A 60 -1.48 10.84 17.62
N THR A 61 -1.55 9.52 17.57
CA THR A 61 -0.99 8.76 16.43
C THR A 61 -1.77 8.97 15.15
N ASP A 62 -3.03 9.40 15.24
CA ASP A 62 -3.88 9.77 14.10
C ASP A 62 -3.27 10.85 13.19
N ASN A 63 -2.26 11.61 13.67
CA ASN A 63 -1.63 12.68 12.91
C ASN A 63 -0.35 12.26 12.17
N ILE A 64 0.11 11.02 12.31
CA ILE A 64 1.31 10.55 11.64
C ILE A 64 1.08 9.21 10.93
N ASP A 65 1.48 9.18 9.66
CA ASP A 65 1.52 7.99 8.83
C ASP A 65 2.83 8.02 8.04
N ILE A 66 3.54 6.89 8.02
CA ILE A 66 4.80 6.74 7.27
C ILE A 66 4.54 5.76 6.14
N ASP A 67 4.39 6.28 4.94
CA ASP A 67 4.27 5.50 3.72
C ASP A 67 5.57 4.70 3.45
N LEU A 68 5.48 3.38 3.59
CA LEU A 68 6.60 2.46 3.38
C LEU A 68 7.12 2.51 1.94
N ASP A 69 6.25 2.66 0.95
CA ASP A 69 6.65 2.72 -0.45
C ASP A 69 7.41 4.02 -0.75
N ALA A 70 6.94 5.15 -0.22
CA ALA A 70 7.66 6.43 -0.34
C ALA A 70 9.06 6.38 0.30
N VAL A 71 9.22 5.67 1.42
CA VAL A 71 10.55 5.48 2.04
C VAL A 71 11.43 4.56 1.19
N LEU A 72 10.86 3.49 0.63
CA LEU A 72 11.62 2.55 -0.20
C LEU A 72 12.06 3.13 -1.55
N ASP A 73 11.32 4.10 -2.08
CA ASP A 73 11.64 4.82 -3.31
C ASP A 73 12.85 5.77 -3.17
N LEU A 74 13.29 6.07 -1.95
CA LEU A 74 14.50 6.84 -1.68
C LEU A 74 15.75 5.98 -1.86
N ASN A 75 16.81 6.58 -2.43
CA ASN A 75 17.98 5.85 -2.90
C ASN A 75 18.96 5.48 -1.76
N THR A 76 19.07 6.35 -0.76
CA THR A 76 20.08 6.21 0.30
C THR A 76 19.46 6.11 1.69
N GLU A 77 20.14 5.42 2.59
CA GLU A 77 19.73 5.35 4.00
C GLU A 77 19.64 6.75 4.64
N SER A 78 20.56 7.65 4.28
CA SER A 78 20.58 9.03 4.77
C SER A 78 19.32 9.81 4.36
N GLU A 79 18.87 9.68 3.10
CA GLU A 79 17.63 10.30 2.63
C GLU A 79 16.41 9.73 3.37
N ARG A 80 16.36 8.41 3.56
CA ARG A 80 15.27 7.74 4.31
C ARG A 80 15.18 8.22 5.75
N ARG A 81 16.32 8.25 6.46
CA ARG A 81 16.39 8.75 7.83
C ARG A 81 15.97 10.21 7.91
N HIS A 82 16.42 11.04 6.98
CA HIS A 82 16.05 12.45 6.94
C HIS A 82 14.55 12.64 6.72
N TYR A 83 13.96 11.95 5.75
CA TYR A 83 12.53 11.99 5.46
C TYR A 83 11.67 11.65 6.68
N VAL A 84 11.98 10.52 7.35
CA VAL A 84 11.24 10.08 8.53
C VAL A 84 11.45 11.03 9.71
N THR A 85 12.68 11.52 9.92
CA THR A 85 12.97 12.49 10.98
C THR A 85 12.19 13.79 10.76
N ASP A 86 12.12 14.28 9.52
CA ASP A 86 11.38 15.48 9.18
C ASP A 86 9.87 15.31 9.39
N LEU A 87 9.31 14.14 9.09
CA LEU A 87 7.93 13.80 9.43
C LEU A 87 7.70 13.88 10.94
N LEU A 88 8.51 13.16 11.73
CA LEU A 88 8.42 13.15 13.19
C LEU A 88 8.54 14.56 13.80
N ARG A 89 9.37 15.42 13.23
CA ARG A 89 9.49 16.83 13.66
C ARG A 89 8.26 17.65 13.33
N LYS A 90 7.72 17.51 12.12
CA LYS A 90 6.51 18.25 11.66
C LYS A 90 5.28 17.90 12.50
N THR A 91 5.19 16.67 12.97
CA THR A 91 4.09 16.18 13.82
C THR A 91 4.38 16.33 15.32
N HIS A 92 5.48 17.00 15.68
CA HIS A 92 5.88 17.26 17.07
C HIS A 92 5.96 15.99 17.94
N CYS A 93 6.67 14.98 17.45
CA CYS A 93 6.90 13.73 18.18
C CYS A 93 7.37 14.00 19.63
N PRO A 94 6.68 13.46 20.66
CA PRO A 94 7.03 13.70 22.07
C PRO A 94 8.20 12.84 22.56
N ALA A 95 8.65 11.87 21.76
CA ALA A 95 9.76 10.99 22.11
C ALA A 95 11.10 11.72 22.20
N THR A 96 12.02 11.17 23.00
CA THR A 96 13.38 11.69 23.12
C THR A 96 14.21 11.43 21.86
N GLU A 97 15.28 12.21 21.64
CA GLU A 97 16.19 11.99 20.50
C GLU A 97 16.78 10.57 20.48
N SER A 98 17.06 9.98 21.65
CA SER A 98 17.54 8.59 21.74
C SER A 98 16.50 7.60 21.24
N GLN A 99 15.25 7.74 21.66
CA GLN A 99 14.17 6.85 21.22
C GLN A 99 13.92 6.98 19.71
N ILE A 100 13.99 8.20 19.17
CA ILE A 100 13.88 8.45 17.74
C ILE A 100 15.05 7.80 17.00
N HIS A 101 16.28 7.93 17.50
CA HIS A 101 17.45 7.29 16.92
C HIS A 101 17.32 5.76 16.90
N ASP A 102 16.91 5.16 18.02
CA ASP A 102 16.71 3.71 18.14
C ASP A 102 15.61 3.21 17.20
N PHE A 103 14.51 3.96 17.06
CA PHE A 103 13.46 3.68 16.08
C PHE A 103 13.99 3.71 14.65
N LEU A 104 14.75 4.74 14.29
CA LEU A 104 15.32 4.88 12.95
C LEU A 104 16.30 3.75 12.63
N ASP A 105 17.16 3.37 13.57
CA ASP A 105 18.08 2.23 13.41
C ASP A 105 17.33 0.93 13.15
N GLN A 106 16.29 0.66 13.94
CA GLN A 106 15.45 -0.52 13.74
C GLN A 106 14.69 -0.46 12.41
N LEU A 107 14.16 0.69 12.02
CA LEU A 107 13.48 0.88 10.75
C LEU A 107 14.44 0.53 9.59
N MET A 108 15.66 1.07 9.58
CA MET A 108 16.63 0.76 8.52
C MET A 108 16.98 -0.73 8.47
N GLN A 109 17.11 -1.39 9.62
CA GLN A 109 17.30 -2.84 9.68
C GLN A 109 16.11 -3.60 9.07
N LYS A 110 14.86 -3.20 9.38
CA LYS A 110 13.65 -3.81 8.82
C LYS A 110 13.58 -3.63 7.31
N LEU A 111 13.88 -2.43 6.81
CA LEU A 111 13.89 -2.14 5.37
C LEU A 111 14.92 -2.99 4.62
N ASN A 112 16.09 -3.23 5.21
CA ASN A 112 17.13 -4.07 4.62
C ASN A 112 16.76 -5.57 4.56
N MET A 113 15.71 -6.02 5.27
CA MET A 113 15.23 -7.41 5.25
C MET A 113 14.13 -7.68 4.21
N LEU A 114 13.59 -6.63 3.60
CA LEU A 114 12.54 -6.74 2.58
C LEU A 114 13.11 -7.34 1.29
#